data_AF-A0A918T1T1-F1
#
_entry.id   AF-A0A918T1T1-F1
#
_cell.length_a   1.000
_cell.length_b   1.000
_cell.length_c   1.000
_cell.angle_alpha   90.00
_cell.angle_beta   90.00
_cell.angle_gamma   90.00
#
_symmetry.space_group_name_H-M   'P 1'
#
loop_
_entity.id
_entity.type
_entity.pdbx_description
1 polymer ?
#
loop_
_entity_poly.entity_id
_entity_poly.type
_entity_poly.pdbx_seq_one_letter_code
_entity_poly.pdbx_strand_id
1 'polypeptide(L)'
;MLIYEVNVDVDAEIHAAYLAWLRPHIDEILALPGFTGAQMFEVTEPAPSEGQRSLCVQYRLVDAAALDAYLREHAPRLRADGVARFGTRFRAQRRVMQTLER
;
A
#
# COMPACT_ATOMS: atom_id res chain seq x y z
N MET A 1 -1.47 9.97 -15.68
CA MET A 1 -1.05 8.85 -14.81
C MET A 1 -1.75 8.99 -13.46
N LEU A 2 -2.17 7.87 -12.86
CA LEU A 2 -2.72 7.85 -11.50
C LEU A 2 -1.68 7.37 -10.49
N ILE A 3 -1.73 7.92 -9.28
CA ILE A 3 -1.05 7.39 -8.11
C ILE A 3 -2.11 6.85 -7.15
N TYR A 4 -2.02 5.57 -6.85
CA TYR A 4 -2.74 4.95 -5.73
C TYR A 4 -1.78 4.85 -4.56
N GLU A 5 -2.03 5.61 -3.50
CA GLU A 5 -1.18 5.65 -2.32
C GLU A 5 -1.84 4.93 -1.15
N VAL A 6 -1.03 4.15 -0.44
CA VAL A 6 -1.41 3.45 0.78
C VAL A 6 -0.46 3.86 1.90
N ASN A 7 -0.96 4.61 2.88
CA ASN A 7 -0.26 4.87 4.13
C ASN A 7 -0.61 3.78 5.13
N VAL A 8 0.38 3.26 5.84
CA VAL A 8 0.22 2.17 6.80
C VAL A 8 0.89 2.56 8.10
N ASP A 9 0.13 2.61 9.18
CA ASP A 9 0.67 2.60 10.54
C ASP A 9 0.69 1.16 11.03
N VAL A 10 1.80 0.72 11.61
CA VAL A 10 2.00 -0.66 12.06
C VAL A 10 2.72 -0.70 13.41
N ASP A 11 2.31 -1.62 14.29
CA ASP A 11 2.96 -1.82 15.57
C ASP A 11 4.45 -2.16 15.36
N ALA A 12 5.33 -1.49 16.12
CA ALA A 12 6.78 -1.63 15.96
C ALA A 12 7.24 -3.09 16.17
N GLU A 13 6.55 -3.86 17.02
CA GLU A 13 6.85 -5.27 17.29
C GLU A 13 6.69 -6.18 16.08
N ILE A 14 5.78 -5.86 15.17
CA ILE A 14 5.54 -6.68 13.96
C ILE A 14 6.13 -6.06 12.69
N HIS A 15 6.75 -4.88 12.79
CA HIS A 15 7.21 -4.11 11.64
C HIS A 15 8.11 -4.92 10.69
N ALA A 16 9.07 -5.68 11.23
CA ALA A 16 9.97 -6.50 10.42
C ALA A 16 9.23 -7.60 9.64
N ALA A 17 8.30 -8.30 10.31
CA ALA A 17 7.47 -9.33 9.68
C ALA A 17 6.51 -8.72 8.65
N TYR A 18 5.96 -7.54 8.96
CA TYR A 18 5.10 -6.79 8.05
C TYR A 18 5.86 -6.39 6.77
N LEU A 19 7.07 -5.85 6.89
CA LEU A 19 7.92 -5.51 5.74
C LEU A 19 8.30 -6.73 4.89
N ALA A 20 8.60 -7.85 5.54
CA ALA A 20 8.90 -9.11 4.84
C ALA A 20 7.71 -9.61 4.00
N TRP A 21 6.49 -9.41 4.49
CA TRP A 21 5.26 -9.72 3.75
C TRP A 21 4.89 -8.65 2.72
N LEU A 22 5.10 -7.37 3.03
CA LEU A 22 4.68 -6.25 2.19
C LEU A 22 5.43 -6.23 0.85
N ARG A 23 6.70 -6.64 0.82
CA ARG A 23 7.50 -6.71 -0.41
C ARG A 23 6.89 -7.63 -1.48
N PRO A 24 6.69 -8.94 -1.24
CA PRO A 24 6.02 -9.79 -2.22
C PRO A 24 4.56 -9.41 -2.46
N HIS A 25 3.87 -8.80 -1.48
CA HIS A 25 2.53 -8.25 -1.68
C HIS A 25 2.51 -7.09 -2.70
N ILE A 26 3.50 -6.20 -2.66
CA ILE A 26 3.69 -5.14 -3.67
C ILE A 26 3.92 -5.78 -5.04
N ASP A 27 4.78 -6.81 -5.13
CA ASP A 27 5.07 -7.49 -6.39
C ASP A 27 3.83 -8.17 -6.98
N GLU A 28 2.97 -8.77 -6.16
CA GLU A 28 1.69 -9.34 -6.59
C GLU A 28 0.75 -8.29 -7.18
N ILE A 29 0.72 -7.08 -6.60
CA ILE A 29 -0.07 -5.95 -7.15
C ILE A 29 0.55 -5.44 -8.46
N LEU A 30 1.87 -5.36 -8.55
CA LEU A 30 2.58 -4.92 -9.76
C LEU A 30 2.41 -5.88 -10.94
N ALA A 31 2.15 -7.16 -10.67
CA ALA A 31 1.84 -8.14 -11.71
C ALA A 31 0.43 -7.96 -12.32
N LEU A 32 -0.43 -7.14 -11.71
CA LEU A 32 -1.78 -6.90 -12.21
C LEU A 32 -1.80 -5.94 -13.39
N PRO A 33 -2.74 -6.11 -14.36
CA PRO A 33 -2.86 -5.23 -15.51
C PRO A 33 -3.00 -3.75 -15.11
N GLY A 34 -2.22 -2.90 -15.79
CA GLY A 34 -2.29 -1.45 -15.65
C GLY A 34 -1.45 -0.85 -14.51
N PHE A 35 -0.86 -1.66 -13.63
CA PHE A 35 0.19 -1.20 -12.72
C PHE A 35 1.52 -1.09 -13.46
N THR A 36 2.22 0.03 -13.27
CA THR A 36 3.46 0.36 -14.00
C THR A 36 4.67 0.54 -13.09
N GLY A 37 4.45 0.51 -11.78
CA GLY A 37 5.54 0.53 -10.80
C GLY A 37 5.03 0.91 -9.41
N ALA A 38 5.87 0.67 -8.41
CA ALA A 38 5.62 1.08 -7.05
C ALA A 38 6.89 1.65 -6.41
N GLN A 39 6.71 2.43 -5.36
CA GLN A 39 7.78 2.85 -4.48
C GLN A 39 7.29 2.80 -3.04
N MET A 40 8.11 2.19 -2.18
CA MET A 40 7.85 2.08 -0.75
C MET A 40 8.75 3.05 0.00
N PHE A 41 8.19 3.70 1.01
CA PHE A 41 8.82 4.71 1.82
C PHE A 41 8.58 4.40 3.29
N GLU A 42 9.55 4.75 4.13
CA GLU A 42 9.32 4.96 5.55
C GLU A 42 8.92 6.43 5.75
N VAL A 43 7.83 6.66 6.48
CA VAL A 43 7.35 8.00 6.80
C VAL A 43 8.07 8.46 8.06
N THR A 44 9.01 9.37 7.88
CA THR A 44 9.79 9.95 8.99
C THR A 44 9.12 11.19 9.58
N GLU A 45 8.34 11.92 8.76
CA GLU A 45 7.56 13.08 9.18
C GLU A 45 6.16 13.08 8.53
N PRO A 46 5.08 13.36 9.30
CA PRO A 46 5.10 13.54 10.76
C PRO A 46 5.59 12.28 11.46
N ALA A 47 6.33 12.45 12.56
CA ALA A 47 6.87 11.32 13.32
C ALA A 47 5.74 10.33 13.70
N PRO A 48 5.98 9.01 13.56
CA PRO A 48 5.01 8.00 13.95
C PRO A 48 4.71 8.11 15.45
N SER A 49 3.49 7.71 15.84
CA SER A 49 3.13 7.61 17.26
C SER A 49 4.06 6.65 18.00
N GLU A 50 4.19 6.83 19.32
CA GLU A 50 4.99 5.94 20.15
C GLU A 50 4.56 4.47 19.96
N GLY A 51 5.54 3.58 19.82
CA GLY A 51 5.29 2.16 19.55
C GLY A 51 4.82 1.81 18.14
N GLN A 52 4.75 2.78 17.21
CA GLN A 52 4.37 2.55 15.82
C GLN A 52 5.53 2.79 14.84
N ARG A 53 5.35 2.31 13.62
CA ARG A 53 6.10 2.71 12.42
C ARG A 53 5.09 3.08 11.35
N SER A 54 5.44 4.09 10.54
CA SER A 54 4.58 4.54 9.46
C SER A 54 5.28 4.31 8.13
N LEU A 55 4.58 3.67 7.21
CA LEU A 55 5.04 3.33 5.86
C LEU A 55 4.12 3.99 4.85
N CYS A 56 4.65 4.28 3.67
CA CYS A 56 3.85 4.72 2.53
C CYS A 56 4.24 3.90 1.30
N VAL A 57 3.25 3.42 0.56
CA VAL A 57 3.47 2.80 -0.75
C VAL A 57 2.70 3.58 -1.79
N GLN A 58 3.40 4.05 -2.81
CA GLN A 58 2.79 4.68 -3.99
C GLN A 58 2.86 3.73 -5.16
N TYR A 59 1.71 3.39 -5.72
CA TYR A 59 1.57 2.63 -6.95
C TYR A 59 1.25 3.57 -8.11
N ARG A 60 1.91 3.38 -9.24
CA ARG A 60 1.64 4.09 -10.50
C ARG A 60 0.75 3.23 -11.39
N LEU A 61 -0.33 3.83 -11.90
CA LEU A 61 -1.26 3.16 -12.81
C LEU A 61 -1.47 3.96 -14.11
N VAL A 62 -1.74 3.24 -15.19
CA VAL A 62 -1.99 3.82 -16.52
C VAL A 62 -3.24 4.70 -16.52
N ASP A 63 -4.33 4.27 -15.89
CA ASP A 63 -5.61 4.96 -15.87
C ASP A 63 -6.52 4.54 -14.69
N ALA A 64 -7.72 5.12 -14.64
CA ALA A 64 -8.73 4.84 -13.62
C ALA A 64 -9.39 3.46 -13.79
N ALA A 65 -9.52 2.97 -15.02
CA ALA A 65 -10.15 1.68 -15.29
C ALA A 65 -9.31 0.52 -14.72
N ALA A 66 -7.98 0.61 -14.82
CA ALA A 66 -7.07 -0.33 -14.17
C ALA A 66 -7.22 -0.32 -12.63
N LEU A 67 -7.37 0.87 -12.04
CA LEU A 67 -7.59 0.99 -10.59
C LEU A 67 -8.93 0.36 -10.18
N ASP A 68 -10.01 0.65 -10.91
CA ASP A 68 -11.34 0.12 -10.61
C ASP A 68 -11.39 -1.41 -10.73
N ALA A 69 -10.73 -1.98 -11.75
CA ALA A 69 -10.58 -3.42 -11.90
C ALA A 69 -9.85 -4.02 -10.68
N TYR A 70 -8.72 -3.44 -10.27
CA TYR A 70 -8.02 -3.85 -9.05
C TYR A 70 -8.89 -3.77 -7.79
N LEU A 71 -9.57 -2.64 -7.58
CA LEU A 71 -10.39 -2.43 -6.40
C LEU A 71 -11.55 -3.43 -6.30
N ARG A 72 -12.15 -3.79 -7.43
CA ARG A 72 -13.27 -4.73 -7.49
C ARG A 72 -12.83 -6.19 -7.39
N GLU A 73 -11.78 -6.58 -8.11
CA GLU A 73 -11.45 -8.00 -8.35
C GLU A 73 -10.37 -8.54 -7.42
N HIS A 74 -9.41 -7.69 -7.02
CA HIS A 74 -8.18 -8.14 -6.37
C HIS A 74 -8.02 -7.59 -4.95
N ALA A 75 -8.37 -6.32 -4.74
CA ALA A 75 -8.18 -5.64 -3.48
C ALA A 75 -8.86 -6.33 -2.27
N PRO A 76 -10.09 -6.92 -2.37
CA PRO A 76 -10.69 -7.61 -1.24
C PRO A 76 -9.84 -8.78 -0.72
N ARG A 77 -9.38 -9.67 -1.63
CA ARG A 77 -8.53 -10.81 -1.27
C ARG A 77 -7.17 -10.37 -0.73
N LEU A 78 -6.53 -9.44 -1.41
CA LEU A 78 -5.19 -8.96 -1.05
C LEU A 78 -5.19 -8.27 0.32
N ARG A 79 -6.22 -7.45 0.62
CA ARG A 79 -6.37 -6.82 1.93
C ARG A 79 -6.70 -7.84 3.02
N ALA A 80 -7.52 -8.84 2.71
CA ALA A 80 -7.87 -9.89 3.65
C ALA A 80 -6.65 -10.73 4.09
N ASP A 81 -5.69 -11.01 3.20
CA ASP A 81 -4.45 -11.70 3.56
C ASP A 81 -3.63 -10.91 4.60
N GLY A 82 -3.52 -9.58 4.45
CA GLY A 82 -2.88 -8.72 5.45
C GLY A 82 -3.61 -8.75 6.79
N VAL A 83 -4.94 -8.67 6.79
CA VAL A 83 -5.76 -8.76 8.01
C VAL A 83 -5.63 -10.14 8.67
N ALA A 84 -5.62 -11.22 7.89
CA ALA A 84 -5.46 -12.57 8.41
C ALA A 84 -4.11 -12.78 9.11
N ARG A 85 -3.04 -12.13 8.63
CA ARG A 85 -1.69 -12.24 9.19
C ARG A 85 -1.45 -11.34 10.39
N PHE A 86 -1.95 -10.10 10.34
CA PHE A 86 -1.57 -9.06 11.30
C PHE A 86 -2.73 -8.52 12.16
N GLY A 87 -3.97 -8.89 11.83
CA GLY A 87 -5.17 -8.50 12.58
C GLY A 87 -5.30 -6.98 12.66
N THR A 88 -5.47 -6.48 13.89
CA THR A 88 -5.64 -5.05 14.19
C THR A 88 -4.33 -4.30 14.45
N ARG A 89 -3.17 -4.95 14.29
CA ARG A 89 -1.84 -4.39 14.57
C ARG A 89 -1.28 -3.51 13.46
N PHE A 90 -2.12 -3.22 12.46
CA PHE A 90 -1.84 -2.22 11.44
C PHE A 90 -3.13 -1.53 11.01
N ARG A 91 -2.99 -0.33 10.47
CA ARG A 91 -4.07 0.46 9.89
C ARG A 91 -3.61 1.03 8.56
N ALA A 92 -4.42 0.85 7.52
CA ALA A 92 -4.11 1.34 6.18
C ALA A 92 -5.11 2.43 5.74
N GLN A 93 -4.60 3.58 5.34
CA GLN A 93 -5.35 4.68 4.71
C GLN A 93 -4.95 4.80 3.25
N ARG A 94 -5.92 5.11 2.38
CA ARG A 94 -5.73 5.08 0.93
C ARG A 94 -6.20 6.38 0.32
N ARG A 95 -5.48 6.85 -0.68
CA ARG A 95 -5.89 7.99 -1.52
C ARG A 95 -5.48 7.77 -2.96
N VAL A 96 -6.22 8.38 -3.86
CA VAL A 96 -5.98 8.37 -5.30
C VAL A 96 -5.65 9.77 -5.73
N MET A 97 -4.58 9.94 -6.49
CA MET A 97 -4.09 11.23 -6.96
C MET A 97 -3.88 11.15 -8.47
N GLN A 98 -4.09 12.28 -9.14
CA GLN A 98 -3.74 12.43 -10.54
C GLN A 98 -2.44 13.23 -10.62
N THR A 99 -1.51 12.78 -11.45
CA THR A 99 -0.32 13.59 -11.76
C THR A 99 -0.75 14.77 -12.61
N LEU A 100 -0.32 15.98 -12.22
CA LEU A 100 -0.45 17.19 -13.03
C LEU A 100 0.88 17.46 -13.74
N GLU A 101 0.80 18.00 -14.95
CA GLU A 101 1.97 18.50 -15.66
C GLU A 101 2.46 19.81 -15.02
N ARG A 102 3.75 20.09 -15.17
CA ARG A 102 4.40 21.29 -14.61
C ARG A 102 4.46 22.41 -15.63
#